data_AF-A0A959FVQ2-F1
#
_entry.id   AF-A0A959FVQ2-F1
#
_cell.length_a   1.000
_cell.length_b   1.000
_cell.length_c   1.000
_cell.angle_alpha   90.00
_cell.angle_beta   90.00
_cell.angle_gamma   90.00
#
_symmetry.space_group_name_H-M   'P 1'
#
loop_
_entity.id
_entity.type
_entity.pdbx_description
1 polymer ?
#
loop_
_entity_poly.entity_id
_entity_poly.type
_entity_poly.pdbx_seq_one_letter_code
_entity_poly.pdbx_strand_id
1 'polypeptide(L)'
;MLIVQDILISDDVVQVDFVCQLSACKGACCWEGDFGAPLEEAERQTLEQIYPEIQAFLSPAGRACIEEQGLYTYYDEPKEYGTPLLTNGACAYLTYEPGGIAKCGIEK
;
A
#
# COMPACT_ATOMS: atom_id res chain seq x y z
N MET A 1 -30.99 -4.43 7.32
CA MET A 1 -30.29 -3.20 7.70
C MET A 1 -30.10 -3.26 9.19
N LEU A 2 -28.96 -2.79 9.70
CA LEU A 2 -28.65 -2.72 11.12
C LEU A 2 -28.93 -1.31 11.63
N ILE A 3 -29.45 -1.17 12.85
CA ILE A 3 -29.63 0.12 13.52
C ILE A 3 -28.67 0.17 14.71
N VAL A 4 -27.78 1.16 14.71
CA VAL A 4 -26.87 1.45 15.82
C VAL A 4 -27.12 2.89 16.24
N GLN A 5 -27.64 3.07 17.46
CA GLN A 5 -28.19 4.35 17.92
C GLN A 5 -29.28 4.84 16.95
N ASP A 6 -29.10 6.01 16.34
CA ASP A 6 -30.02 6.61 15.37
C ASP A 6 -29.51 6.51 13.92
N ILE A 7 -28.49 5.68 13.67
CA ILE A 7 -27.86 5.51 12.35
C ILE A 7 -28.33 4.19 11.72
N LEU A 8 -28.84 4.30 10.49
CA LEU A 8 -29.17 3.17 9.61
C LEU A 8 -27.91 2.72 8.85
N ILE A 9 -27.50 1.48 9.10
CA ILE A 9 -26.32 0.87 8.50
C ILE A 9 -26.77 -0.24 7.54
N SER A 10 -26.18 -0.30 6.34
CA SER A 10 -26.47 -1.37 5.37
C SER A 10 -26.05 -2.73 5.94
N ASP A 11 -26.80 -3.79 5.61
CA ASP A 11 -26.38 -5.16 5.93
C ASP A 11 -25.11 -5.55 5.17
N ASP A 12 -24.79 -4.85 4.09
CA ASP A 12 -23.59 -5.11 3.29
C ASP A 12 -22.32 -5.01 4.13
N VAL A 13 -22.31 -4.18 5.18
CA VAL A 13 -21.16 -4.04 6.09
C VAL A 13 -20.80 -5.37 6.77
N VAL A 14 -21.77 -6.27 6.98
CA VAL A 14 -21.54 -7.59 7.59
C VAL A 14 -21.70 -8.74 6.60
N GLN A 15 -22.29 -8.50 5.43
CA GLN A 15 -22.59 -9.54 4.44
C GLN A 15 -21.63 -9.54 3.24
N VAL A 16 -20.98 -8.41 2.96
CA VAL A 16 -20.07 -8.27 1.83
C VAL A 16 -18.64 -8.26 2.36
N ASP A 17 -17.90 -9.33 2.05
CA ASP A 17 -16.47 -9.36 2.28
C ASP A 17 -15.80 -8.33 1.34
N PHE A 18 -15.14 -7.32 1.93
CA PHE A 18 -14.34 -6.37 1.15
C PHE A 18 -13.03 -7.07 0.73
N VAL A 19 -13.05 -7.73 -0.42
CA VAL A 19 -11.86 -8.32 -1.03
C VAL A 19 -11.57 -7.65 -2.36
N CYS A 20 -10.33 -7.19 -2.55
CA CYS A 20 -9.89 -6.61 -3.81
C CYS A 20 -10.07 -7.62 -4.97
N GLN A 21 -10.83 -7.26 -6.00
CA GLN A 21 -10.93 -8.07 -7.21
C GLN A 21 -9.70 -7.85 -8.11
N LEU A 22 -8.56 -8.41 -7.68
CA LEU A 22 -7.26 -8.23 -8.35
C LEU A 22 -7.24 -8.72 -9.81
N SER A 23 -8.13 -9.64 -10.18
CA SER A 23 -8.29 -10.06 -11.57
C SER A 23 -8.81 -8.93 -12.47
N ALA A 24 -9.60 -8.00 -11.93
CA ALA A 24 -10.16 -6.86 -12.64
C ALA A 24 -9.24 -5.64 -12.62
N CYS A 25 -8.75 -5.23 -11.43
CA CYS A 25 -7.95 -4.01 -11.31
C CYS A 25 -6.44 -4.21 -11.46
N LYS A 26 -5.95 -5.46 -11.43
CA LYS A 26 -4.52 -5.80 -11.51
C LYS A 26 -3.65 -5.09 -10.48
N GLY A 27 -4.21 -4.68 -9.34
CA GLY A 27 -3.52 -3.95 -8.29
C GLY A 27 -3.26 -2.48 -8.62
N ALA A 28 -4.17 -1.82 -9.33
CA ALA A 28 -4.11 -0.39 -9.70
C ALA A 28 -3.68 0.54 -8.54
N CYS A 29 -4.15 0.28 -7.33
CA CYS A 29 -3.76 1.05 -6.13
C CYS A 29 -2.26 1.02 -5.84
N CYS A 30 -1.50 0.06 -6.36
CA CYS A 30 -0.06 -0.04 -6.18
C CYS A 30 0.75 0.67 -7.27
N TRP A 31 0.13 1.15 -8.35
CA TRP A 31 0.83 1.76 -9.49
C TRP A 31 0.21 3.00 -10.13
N GLU A 32 -0.98 3.43 -9.70
CA GLU A 32 -1.66 4.64 -10.20
C GLU A 32 -1.70 5.80 -9.17
N GLY A 33 -0.97 5.71 -8.06
CA GLY A 33 -1.08 6.68 -6.95
C GLY A 33 -0.07 7.83 -6.99
N ASP A 34 -0.41 8.93 -6.30
CA ASP A 34 0.41 10.16 -6.24
C ASP A 34 1.18 10.32 -4.91
N PHE A 35 0.70 9.71 -3.81
CA PHE A 35 1.25 9.89 -2.46
C PHE A 35 1.61 8.59 -1.73
N GLY A 36 1.57 7.45 -2.44
CA GLY A 36 1.80 6.14 -1.85
C GLY A 36 0.73 5.71 -0.85
N ALA A 37 0.98 4.59 -0.17
CA ALA A 37 0.13 4.16 0.93
C ALA A 37 0.44 5.04 2.16
N PRO A 38 -0.56 5.67 2.80
CA PRO A 38 -0.34 6.50 3.98
C PRO A 38 0.19 5.66 5.14
N LEU A 39 1.02 6.27 5.99
CA LEU A 39 1.71 5.60 7.10
C LEU A 39 1.58 6.37 8.40
N GLU A 40 1.12 5.66 9.44
CA GLU A 40 1.16 6.13 10.82
C GLU A 40 2.58 6.09 11.39
N GLU A 41 2.80 6.80 12.49
CA GLU A 41 4.10 6.81 13.18
C GLU A 41 4.53 5.41 13.66
N ALA A 42 3.59 4.59 14.15
CA ALA A 42 3.87 3.22 14.56
C ALA A 42 4.25 2.32 13.38
N GLU A 43 3.65 2.55 12.21
CA GLU A 43 3.93 1.79 10.99
C GLU A 43 5.32 2.13 10.44
N ARG A 44 5.75 3.39 10.53
CA ARG A 44 7.11 3.80 10.13
C ARG A 44 8.19 3.09 10.95
N GLN A 45 8.00 2.98 12.27
CA GLN A 45 8.91 2.22 13.13
C GLN A 45 8.91 0.73 12.79
N THR A 46 7.75 0.18 12.46
CA THR A 46 7.62 -1.22 12.04
C THR A 46 8.35 -1.46 10.71
N LEU A 47 8.23 -0.54 9.75
CA LEU A 47 8.94 -0.62 8.46
C LEU A 47 10.46 -0.65 8.64
N GLU A 48 11.02 0.16 9.52
CA GLU A 48 12.46 0.16 9.84
C GLU A 48 12.92 -1.21 10.37
N GLN A 49 12.08 -1.87 11.17
CA GLN A 49 12.39 -3.18 11.75
C GLN A 49 12.31 -4.30 10.73
N ILE A 50 11.28 -4.31 9.89
CA ILE A 50 11.03 -5.41 8.95
C ILE A 50 11.78 -5.26 7.62
N TYR A 51 12.23 -4.05 7.26
CA TYR A 51 12.89 -3.79 5.97
C TYR A 51 14.02 -4.78 5.63
N PRO A 52 14.93 -5.13 6.58
CA PRO A 52 16.00 -6.10 6.30
C PRO A 52 15.49 -7.47 5.84
N GLU A 53 14.30 -7.88 6.29
CA GLU A 53 13.66 -9.15 5.95
C GLU A 53 12.91 -9.05 4.61
N ILE A 54 12.23 -7.93 4.35
CA ILE A 54 11.36 -7.79 3.18
C ILE A 54 12.09 -7.30 1.92
N GLN A 55 13.25 -6.64 2.04
CA GLN A 55 13.96 -6.06 0.89
C GLN A 55 14.24 -7.06 -0.23
N ALA A 56 14.41 -8.35 0.09
CA ALA A 56 14.66 -9.42 -0.87
C ALA A 56 13.45 -9.70 -1.78
N PHE A 57 12.24 -9.35 -1.35
CA PHE A 57 11.01 -9.52 -2.12
C PHE A 57 10.64 -8.32 -2.99
N LEU A 58 11.38 -7.21 -2.82
CA LEU A 58 11.15 -5.96 -3.56
C LEU A 58 11.90 -5.97 -4.89
N SER A 59 11.33 -5.25 -5.86
CA SER A 59 11.97 -5.07 -7.15
C SER A 59 13.30 -4.28 -7.01
N PRO A 60 14.27 -4.46 -7.91
CA PRO A 60 15.50 -3.65 -7.91
C PRO A 60 15.21 -2.14 -7.97
N ALA A 61 14.20 -1.73 -8.75
CA ALA A 61 13.79 -0.34 -8.85
C ALA A 61 13.17 0.18 -7.54
N GLY A 62 12.37 -0.65 -6.87
CA GLY A 62 11.81 -0.33 -5.55
C GLY A 62 12.89 -0.14 -4.49
N ARG A 63 13.88 -1.03 -4.43
CA ARG A 63 15.02 -0.90 -3.51
C ARG A 63 15.84 0.37 -3.78
N ALA A 64 16.13 0.66 -5.05
CA ALA A 64 16.85 1.88 -5.40
C ALA A 64 16.07 3.15 -5.00
N CYS A 65 14.75 3.16 -5.19
CA CYS A 65 13.87 4.24 -4.75
C CYS A 65 13.90 4.42 -3.22
N ILE A 66 13.87 3.33 -2.46
CA ILE A 66 13.96 3.35 -1.00
C ILE A 66 15.35 3.81 -0.53
N GLU A 67 16.43 3.40 -1.20
CA GLU A 67 17.79 3.86 -0.88
C GLU A 67 17.95 5.37 -1.11
N GLU A 68 17.27 5.94 -2.10
CA GLU A 68 17.31 7.37 -2.42
C GLU A 68 16.39 8.21 -1.53
N GLN A 69 15.14 7.77 -1.34
CA GLN A 69 14.08 8.57 -0.69
C GLN A 69 13.85 8.20 0.78
N GLY A 70 14.39 7.06 1.23
CA GLY A 70 14.10 6.46 2.53
C GLY A 70 12.93 5.46 2.49
N LEU A 71 12.63 4.85 3.64
CA LEU A 71 11.55 3.85 3.76
C LEU A 71 10.15 4.45 3.66
N TYR A 72 10.04 5.76 3.88
CA TYR A 72 8.81 6.54 3.86
C TYR A 72 9.15 7.98 3.48
N THR A 73 8.20 8.67 2.83
CA THR A 73 8.36 10.04 2.34
C THR A 73 7.24 10.90 2.90
N TYR A 74 7.55 12.13 3.30
CA TYR A 74 6.53 13.10 3.69
C TYR A 74 5.99 13.80 2.44
N TYR A 75 4.68 13.80 2.28
CA TYR A 75 4.00 14.44 1.15
C TYR A 75 3.33 15.73 1.63
N ASP A 76 3.78 16.87 1.09
CA ASP A 76 3.35 18.21 1.53
C ASP A 76 1.87 18.50 1.27
N GLU A 77 1.30 17.94 0.18
CA GLU A 77 -0.09 18.19 -0.22
C GLU A 77 -1.10 17.51 0.71
N PRO A 78 -1.03 16.18 0.98
CA PRO A 78 -1.86 15.53 1.98
C PRO A 78 -1.38 15.78 3.43
N LYS A 79 -0.17 16.35 3.63
CA LYS A 79 0.46 16.61 4.93
C LYS A 79 0.62 15.36 5.79
N GLU A 80 0.98 14.25 5.16
CA GLU A 80 1.16 12.96 5.82
C GLU A 80 2.36 12.20 5.24
N TYR A 81 2.81 11.19 5.98
CA TYR A 81 3.82 10.27 5.48
C TYR A 81 3.16 9.19 4.64
N GLY A 82 3.81 8.80 3.55
CA GLY A 82 3.41 7.67 2.73
C GLY A 82 4.60 6.84 2.26
N THR A 83 4.32 5.69 1.66
CA THR A 83 5.35 4.87 1.02
C THR A 83 5.95 5.62 -0.18
N PRO A 84 7.27 5.57 -0.39
CA PRO A 84 7.90 6.26 -1.51
C PRO A 84 7.41 5.70 -2.85
N LEU A 85 7.42 6.57 -3.86
CA LEU A 85 6.99 6.26 -5.21
C LEU A 85 8.15 6.33 -6.18
N LEU A 86 8.14 5.43 -7.16
CA LEU A 86 8.97 5.51 -8.36
C LEU A 86 8.50 6.68 -9.23
N THR A 87 9.34 7.10 -10.17
CA THR A 87 9.06 8.19 -11.11
C THR A 87 7.79 7.98 -11.95
N ASN A 88 7.34 6.72 -12.12
CA ASN A 88 6.13 6.37 -12.85
C ASN A 88 4.87 6.23 -11.97
N GLY A 89 4.93 6.64 -10.70
CA GLY A 89 3.82 6.52 -9.74
C GLY A 89 3.69 5.16 -9.06
N ALA A 90 4.55 4.19 -9.39
CA ALA A 90 4.54 2.89 -8.73
C ALA A 90 5.06 2.96 -7.29
N CYS A 91 4.39 2.28 -6.35
CA CYS A 91 4.89 2.16 -4.98
C CYS A 91 6.22 1.41 -4.96
N ALA A 92 7.19 1.87 -4.17
CA ALA A 92 8.49 1.20 -4.07
C ALA A 92 8.42 -0.22 -3.48
N TYR A 93 7.38 -0.49 -2.68
CA TYR A 93 7.11 -1.82 -2.13
C TYR A 93 6.33 -2.73 -3.07
N LEU A 94 6.02 -2.28 -4.29
CA LEU A 94 5.33 -3.07 -5.30
C LEU A 94 6.17 -4.29 -5.72
N THR A 95 5.53 -5.45 -5.74
CA THR A 95 6.00 -6.68 -6.37
C THR A 95 4.94 -7.22 -7.33
N TYR A 96 5.34 -8.10 -8.23
CA TYR A 96 4.43 -8.76 -9.16
C TYR A 96 4.32 -10.25 -8.85
N GLU A 97 3.10 -10.76 -8.88
CA GLU A 97 2.83 -12.19 -8.87
C GLU A 97 2.87 -12.80 -10.28
N PRO A 98 2.98 -14.15 -10.38
CA PRO A 98 2.74 -14.85 -11.63
C PRO A 98 1.41 -14.41 -12.27
N GLY A 99 1.45 -13.98 -13.53
CA GLY A 99 0.28 -13.43 -14.23
C GLY A 99 0.19 -11.91 -14.22
N GLY A 100 1.21 -11.21 -13.70
CA GLY A 100 1.35 -9.75 -13.84
C GLY A 100 0.45 -8.94 -12.90
N ILE A 101 -0.07 -9.56 -11.85
CA ILE A 101 -0.87 -8.88 -10.83
C ILE A 101 0.06 -8.19 -9.84
N ALA A 102 -0.12 -6.88 -9.67
CA ALA A 102 0.57 -6.09 -8.67
C ALA A 102 0.10 -6.45 -7.25
N LYS A 103 1.06 -6.62 -6.33
CA LYS A 103 0.83 -6.85 -4.90
C LYS A 103 1.86 -6.12 -4.04
N CYS A 104 1.54 -5.96 -2.76
CA CYS A 104 2.48 -5.46 -1.78
C CYS A 104 3.55 -6.53 -1.48
N GLY A 105 4.83 -6.13 -1.50
CA GLY A 105 5.94 -7.00 -1.12
C GLY A 105 6.04 -7.27 0.38
N ILE A 106 5.33 -6.48 1.21
CA ILE A 106 5.26 -6.67 2.67
C ILE A 106 4.33 -7.82 3.05
N GLU A 107 3.32 -8.09 2.23
CA GLU A 107 2.27 -9.11 2.49
C GLU A 107 2.64 -10.51 1.96
N LYS A 108 3.92 -10.76 1.67
CA LYS A 108 4.41 -12.04 1.13
C LYS A 108 4.89 -13.02 2.18
#